data_AF-A0A933NIN6-F1
#
_entry.id   AF-A0A933NIN6-F1
#
_cell.length_a   1.000
_cell.length_b   1.000
_cell.length_c   1.000
_cell.angle_alpha   90.00
_cell.angle_beta   90.00
_cell.angle_gamma   90.00
#
_symmetry.space_group_name_H-M   'P 1'
#
loop_
_entity.id
_entity.type
_entity.pdbx_description
1 polymer ?
#
loop_
_entity_poly.entity_id
_entity_poly.type
_entity_poly.pdbx_seq_one_letter_code
_entity_poly.pdbx_strand_id
1 'polypeptide(L)'
;ALPDSLALTSAFTNIRLESFLLTADSVREASKLVGDDGLLVLYNYYRHDWLVERIAGMVEAARGSPPFVTTYGASGRAAVVMAGPRLRRLPRALDAPYAERPGLTAPGRGIELPIVGMGRLHNSPGASLSTDDWPFIYLERPALPALYIGSVVLGLAIALGMTLLAAPRETLRRFSPHFFFLGAAFMLLETRSLVTFALLFGSTWVVNSLVFFAILASVLLAIGVNAWCPRMSPRPLYWLLFASLAANLLVPVQTLLSIETPALRYGLSSALAFLPIFVANLVFSRSFRETASADVSFASNLLGAMAGGLLENVAMVTGYQALLLVVMAFYLAAARCQTDPAR
;
A
#
# COMPACT_ATOMS: atom_id res chain seq x y z
N ALA A 1 2.97 4.79 -22.50
CA ALA A 1 4.09 4.71 -21.53
C ALA A 1 3.49 4.38 -20.17
N LEU A 2 3.99 3.36 -19.48
CA LEU A 2 3.71 3.26 -18.04
C LEU A 2 4.41 4.44 -17.37
N PRO A 3 3.74 5.15 -16.45
CA PRO A 3 4.31 6.33 -15.80
C PRO A 3 5.59 6.01 -15.03
N ASP A 4 5.76 4.77 -14.56
CA ASP A 4 7.04 4.20 -14.10
C ASP A 4 7.40 2.95 -14.96
N SER A 5 8.08 3.15 -16.09
CA SER A 5 8.47 2.02 -16.97
C SER A 5 9.60 1.12 -16.44
N LEU A 6 10.02 1.30 -15.19
CA LEU A 6 11.03 0.48 -14.54
C LEU A 6 10.32 -0.55 -13.65
N ALA A 7 10.40 -1.82 -14.03
CA ALA A 7 10.08 -2.94 -13.13
C ALA A 7 10.95 -2.93 -11.85
N LEU A 8 12.04 -2.16 -11.85
CA LEU A 8 12.87 -1.82 -10.70
C LEU A 8 12.41 -0.46 -10.16
N THR A 9 11.92 -0.44 -8.93
CA THR A 9 11.55 0.79 -8.21
C THR A 9 12.64 1.87 -8.35
N SER A 10 12.27 3.05 -8.84
CA SER A 10 13.11 4.24 -8.75
C SER A 10 13.48 4.50 -7.30
N ALA A 11 14.77 4.74 -7.02
CA ALA A 11 15.25 5.08 -5.68
C ALA A 11 14.72 6.43 -5.14
N PHE A 12 13.95 7.17 -5.95
CA PHE A 12 13.49 8.52 -5.64
C PHE A 12 12.06 8.61 -5.09
N THR A 13 11.27 7.53 -5.13
CA THR A 13 9.87 7.54 -4.66
C THR A 13 9.51 6.23 -3.94
N ASN A 14 9.22 6.33 -2.64
CA ASN A 14 8.71 5.19 -1.83
C ASN A 14 7.29 4.74 -2.23
N ILE A 15 6.58 5.52 -3.04
CA ILE A 15 5.23 5.21 -3.50
C ILE A 15 5.29 4.75 -4.95
N ARG A 16 4.83 3.53 -5.19
CA ARG A 16 4.67 2.94 -6.52
C ARG A 16 3.42 3.51 -7.20
N LEU A 17 3.49 4.76 -7.65
CA LEU A 17 2.39 5.48 -8.30
C LEU A 17 1.71 4.63 -9.39
N GLU A 18 2.52 4.02 -10.24
CA GLU A 18 2.04 3.14 -11.31
C GLU A 18 1.18 1.98 -10.78
N SER A 19 1.52 1.41 -9.63
CA SER A 19 0.78 0.27 -9.09
C SER A 19 -0.62 0.66 -8.61
N PHE A 20 -0.84 1.93 -8.23
CA PHE A 20 -2.16 2.47 -7.92
C PHE A 20 -2.94 2.93 -9.16
N LEU A 21 -2.26 3.20 -10.27
CA LEU A 21 -2.93 3.52 -11.55
C LEU A 21 -3.51 2.28 -12.23
N LEU A 22 -2.96 1.09 -11.95
CA LEU A 22 -3.39 -0.17 -12.54
C LEU A 22 -4.04 -1.08 -11.50
N THR A 23 -5.11 -0.57 -10.87
CA THR A 23 -6.01 -1.31 -9.99
C THR A 23 -7.39 -1.46 -10.64
N ALA A 24 -8.16 -2.46 -10.23
CA ALA A 24 -9.55 -2.62 -10.65
C ALA A 24 -10.41 -1.40 -10.28
N ASP A 25 -10.10 -0.72 -9.17
CA ASP A 25 -10.78 0.50 -8.72
C ASP A 25 -10.45 1.69 -9.64
N SER A 26 -9.18 1.90 -9.98
CA SER A 26 -8.75 2.91 -10.96
C SER A 26 -9.42 2.68 -12.33
N VAL A 27 -9.45 1.43 -12.81
CA VAL A 27 -10.12 1.09 -14.08
C VAL A 27 -11.62 1.34 -14.02
N ARG A 28 -12.26 1.13 -12.86
CA ARG A 28 -13.68 1.42 -12.64
C ARG A 28 -13.95 2.91 -12.72
N GLU A 29 -13.15 3.74 -12.05
CA GLU A 29 -13.30 5.20 -12.12
C GLU A 29 -13.03 5.74 -13.54
N ALA A 30 -11.96 5.28 -14.20
CA ALA A 30 -11.67 5.63 -15.59
C ALA A 30 -12.81 5.24 -16.54
N SER A 31 -13.44 4.08 -16.30
CA SER A 31 -14.56 3.61 -17.11
C SER A 31 -15.81 4.48 -17.02
N LYS A 32 -16.03 5.21 -15.91
CA LYS A 32 -17.15 6.16 -15.75
C LYS A 32 -17.01 7.39 -16.65
N LEU A 33 -15.79 7.71 -17.05
CA LEU A 33 -15.48 8.86 -17.93
C LEU A 33 -15.58 8.50 -19.42
N VAL A 34 -15.78 7.22 -19.75
CA VAL A 34 -15.92 6.76 -21.13
C VAL A 34 -17.34 7.03 -21.61
N GLY A 35 -17.49 7.85 -22.65
CA GLY A 35 -18.80 8.15 -23.24
C GLY A 35 -19.51 6.93 -23.86
N ASP A 36 -20.77 7.13 -24.25
CA ASP A 36 -21.68 6.06 -24.69
C ASP A 36 -21.23 5.26 -25.93
N ASP A 37 -20.27 5.77 -26.69
CA ASP A 37 -19.64 5.10 -27.85
C ASP A 37 -18.10 5.10 -27.75
N GLY A 38 -17.57 5.23 -26.52
CA GLY A 38 -16.15 5.32 -26.24
C GLY A 38 -15.46 3.96 -26.07
N LEU A 39 -14.12 4.00 -26.06
CA LEU A 39 -13.25 2.90 -25.70
C LEU A 39 -12.20 3.37 -24.69
N LEU A 40 -12.03 2.61 -23.63
CA LEU A 40 -10.81 2.56 -22.85
C LEU A 40 -9.83 1.61 -23.55
N VAL A 41 -8.60 2.06 -23.79
CA VAL A 41 -7.56 1.27 -24.43
C VAL A 41 -6.30 1.31 -23.57
N LEU A 42 -5.86 0.14 -23.12
CA LEU A 42 -4.60 -0.04 -22.41
C LEU A 42 -3.67 -0.82 -23.34
N TYR A 43 -2.50 -0.27 -23.67
CA TYR A 43 -1.55 -0.95 -24.54
C TYR A 43 -0.14 -0.84 -24.00
N ASN A 44 0.58 -1.97 -24.01
CA ASN A 44 1.99 -1.99 -23.63
C ASN A 44 2.68 -3.31 -24.00
N TYR A 45 4.00 -3.33 -23.80
CA TYR A 45 4.82 -4.51 -23.66
C TYR A 45 4.81 -5.01 -22.20
N TYR A 46 3.84 -5.87 -21.88
CA TYR A 46 3.59 -6.45 -20.56
C TYR A 46 4.54 -7.58 -20.18
N ARG A 47 5.33 -8.11 -21.13
CA ARG A 47 6.38 -9.13 -20.93
C ARG A 47 5.85 -10.53 -20.57
N HIS A 48 4.83 -10.64 -19.73
CA HIS A 48 4.28 -11.90 -19.24
C HIS A 48 2.78 -12.05 -19.51
N ASP A 49 2.37 -13.29 -19.71
CA ASP A 49 1.03 -13.76 -20.01
C ASP A 49 0.05 -13.45 -18.88
N TRP A 50 0.42 -13.85 -17.67
CA TRP A 50 -0.36 -13.65 -16.47
C TRP A 50 -0.63 -12.16 -16.18
N LEU A 51 0.25 -11.26 -16.64
CA LEU A 51 0.04 -9.82 -16.46
C LEU A 51 -1.05 -9.29 -17.41
N VAL A 52 -1.07 -9.78 -18.66
CA VAL A 52 -2.15 -9.46 -19.62
C VAL A 52 -3.49 -10.01 -19.11
N GLU A 53 -3.50 -11.25 -18.63
CA GLU A 53 -4.69 -11.88 -18.04
C GLU A 53 -5.19 -11.11 -16.83
N ARG A 54 -4.29 -10.68 -15.93
CA ARG A 54 -4.64 -9.86 -14.78
C ARG A 54 -5.26 -8.54 -15.18
N ILE A 55 -4.67 -7.82 -16.13
CA ILE A 55 -5.22 -6.55 -16.61
C ILE A 55 -6.59 -6.77 -17.23
N ALA A 56 -6.75 -7.83 -18.02
CA ALA A 56 -8.05 -8.18 -18.58
C ALA A 56 -9.08 -8.50 -17.48
N GLY A 57 -8.69 -9.25 -16.46
CA GLY A 57 -9.53 -9.56 -15.30
C GLY A 57 -9.89 -8.33 -14.46
N MET A 58 -8.97 -7.37 -14.29
CA MET A 58 -9.28 -6.08 -13.63
C MET A 58 -10.31 -5.28 -14.41
N VAL A 59 -10.17 -5.23 -15.74
CA VAL A 59 -11.12 -4.55 -16.63
C VAL A 59 -12.49 -5.24 -16.63
N GLU A 60 -12.51 -6.57 -16.66
CA GLU A 60 -13.74 -7.35 -16.54
C GLU A 60 -14.43 -7.11 -15.20
N ALA A 61 -13.70 -7.17 -14.08
CA ALA A 61 -14.23 -6.91 -12.74
C ALA A 61 -14.76 -5.47 -12.59
N ALA A 62 -14.12 -4.50 -13.24
CA ALA A 62 -14.55 -3.10 -13.21
C ALA A 62 -15.82 -2.83 -14.03
N ARG A 63 -16.03 -3.54 -15.14
CA ARG A 63 -17.11 -3.26 -16.11
C ARG A 63 -18.21 -4.31 -16.18
N GLY A 64 -18.00 -5.49 -15.60
CA GLY A 64 -18.90 -6.64 -15.68
C GLY A 64 -18.91 -7.35 -17.05
N SER A 65 -17.95 -7.05 -17.93
CA SER A 65 -17.83 -7.69 -19.24
C SER A 65 -16.37 -7.85 -19.65
N PRO A 66 -15.97 -8.97 -20.28
CA PRO A 66 -14.59 -9.21 -20.67
C PRO A 66 -14.12 -8.19 -21.71
N PRO A 67 -12.90 -7.66 -21.59
CA PRO A 67 -12.31 -6.81 -22.61
C PRO A 67 -11.96 -7.61 -23.86
N PHE A 68 -11.83 -6.90 -24.97
CA PHE A 68 -11.24 -7.44 -26.19
C PHE A 68 -9.73 -7.22 -26.17
N VAL A 69 -8.97 -8.30 -26.27
CA VAL A 69 -7.51 -8.28 -26.16
C VAL A 69 -6.89 -8.70 -27.48
N THR A 70 -5.85 -7.99 -27.92
CA THR A 70 -4.92 -8.45 -28.95
C THR A 70 -3.53 -8.57 -28.35
N THR A 71 -2.79 -9.60 -28.75
CA THR A 71 -1.43 -9.88 -28.26
C THR A 71 -0.48 -10.03 -29.44
N TYR A 72 0.77 -9.61 -29.25
CA TYR A 72 1.78 -9.47 -30.29
C TYR A 72 3.13 -10.00 -29.83
N GLY A 73 3.91 -10.50 -30.79
CA GLY A 73 5.30 -10.94 -30.60
C GLY A 73 5.45 -12.34 -29.98
N ALA A 74 6.40 -13.13 -30.49
CA ALA A 74 6.66 -14.49 -30.00
C ALA A 74 7.44 -14.53 -28.67
N SER A 75 8.19 -13.47 -28.36
CA SER A 75 8.98 -13.34 -27.14
C SER A 75 8.68 -12.00 -26.46
N GLY A 76 8.17 -12.07 -25.23
CA GLY A 76 7.69 -10.94 -24.43
C GLY A 76 6.38 -10.37 -24.95
N ARG A 77 5.35 -10.43 -24.11
CA ARG A 77 3.98 -10.14 -24.55
C ARG A 77 3.72 -8.64 -24.67
N ALA A 78 3.61 -8.14 -25.90
CA ALA A 78 2.87 -6.90 -26.16
C ALA A 78 1.38 -7.20 -26.22
N ALA A 79 0.55 -6.33 -25.66
CA ALA A 79 -0.90 -6.46 -25.77
C ALA A 79 -1.60 -5.11 -25.85
N VAL A 80 -2.77 -5.12 -26.48
CA VAL A 80 -3.76 -4.04 -26.45
C VAL A 80 -5.03 -4.62 -25.83
N VAL A 81 -5.45 -4.05 -24.70
CA VAL A 81 -6.68 -4.38 -23.98
C VAL A 81 -7.67 -3.26 -24.24
N MET A 82 -8.78 -3.58 -24.89
CA MET A 82 -9.84 -2.63 -25.23
C MET A 82 -11.09 -2.96 -24.44
N ALA A 83 -11.75 -1.94 -23.89
CA ALA A 83 -13.03 -2.09 -23.22
C ALA A 83 -13.90 -0.85 -23.39
N GLY A 84 -15.18 -1.02 -23.66
CA GLY A 84 -16.08 0.10 -23.83
C GLY A 84 -17.34 -0.26 -24.58
N PRO A 85 -18.37 0.60 -24.55
CA PRO A 85 -19.63 0.34 -25.26
C PRO A 85 -19.44 0.13 -26.76
N ARG A 86 -18.42 0.76 -27.36
CA ARG A 86 -18.10 0.62 -28.79
C ARG A 86 -17.77 -0.82 -29.20
N LEU A 87 -17.33 -1.68 -28.26
CA LEU A 87 -17.11 -3.11 -28.53
C LEU A 87 -18.41 -3.84 -28.93
N ARG A 88 -19.60 -3.29 -28.65
CA ARG A 88 -20.87 -3.86 -29.17
C ARG A 88 -20.97 -3.83 -30.69
N ARG A 89 -20.14 -3.02 -31.37
CA ARG A 89 -20.05 -2.93 -32.83
C ARG A 89 -18.99 -3.86 -33.42
N LEU A 90 -18.33 -4.70 -32.62
CA LEU A 90 -17.35 -5.64 -33.15
C LEU A 90 -18.00 -6.55 -34.19
N PRO A 91 -17.35 -6.80 -35.36
CA PRO A 91 -17.82 -7.82 -36.29
C PRO A 91 -17.94 -9.18 -35.57
N ARG A 92 -19.00 -9.94 -35.85
CA ARG A 92 -19.22 -11.26 -35.25
C ARG A 92 -18.04 -12.22 -35.42
N ALA A 93 -17.27 -12.08 -36.50
CA ALA A 93 -16.08 -12.87 -36.75
C ALA A 93 -14.94 -12.61 -35.73
N LEU A 94 -14.90 -11.43 -35.13
CA LEU A 94 -13.93 -11.03 -34.12
C LEU A 94 -14.48 -11.20 -32.70
N ASP A 95 -15.80 -11.23 -32.53
CA ASP A 95 -16.45 -11.34 -31.23
C ASP A 95 -16.48 -12.79 -30.71
N ALA A 96 -15.29 -13.34 -30.49
CA ALA A 96 -15.06 -14.71 -30.03
C ALA A 96 -14.21 -14.71 -28.75
N PRO A 97 -14.21 -15.82 -27.98
CA PRO A 97 -13.25 -16.00 -26.89
C PRO A 97 -11.81 -15.81 -27.36
N TYR A 98 -10.96 -15.27 -26.49
CA TYR A 98 -9.54 -15.11 -26.78
C TYR A 98 -8.90 -16.45 -27.17
N ALA A 99 -8.23 -16.46 -28.31
CA ALA A 99 -7.48 -17.61 -28.79
C ALA A 99 -6.17 -17.15 -29.44
N GLU A 100 -5.10 -17.89 -29.17
CA GLU A 100 -3.85 -17.74 -29.91
C GLU A 100 -3.98 -18.40 -31.28
N ARG A 101 -3.79 -17.59 -32.32
CA ARG A 101 -3.86 -17.97 -33.73
C ARG A 101 -2.63 -17.39 -34.44
N PRO A 102 -1.51 -18.14 -34.44
CA PRO A 102 -0.29 -17.69 -35.09
C PRO A 102 -0.53 -17.39 -36.58
N GLY A 103 0.07 -16.31 -37.08
CA GLY A 103 0.02 -15.96 -38.52
C GLY A 103 -1.09 -14.99 -38.92
N LEU A 104 -1.81 -14.39 -37.95
CA LEU A 104 -2.68 -13.25 -38.21
C LEU A 104 -1.83 -11.99 -38.41
N THR A 105 -1.88 -11.40 -39.61
CA THR A 105 -1.35 -10.06 -39.89
C THR A 105 -2.45 -9.02 -39.77
N ALA A 106 -2.18 -7.94 -39.05
CA ALA A 106 -3.10 -6.81 -39.00
C ALA A 106 -3.08 -6.11 -40.37
N PRO A 107 -4.22 -5.86 -41.03
CA PRO A 107 -4.22 -5.15 -42.30
C PRO A 107 -3.71 -3.70 -42.08
N GLY A 108 -2.55 -3.36 -42.65
CA GLY A 108 -1.96 -2.02 -42.51
C GLY A 108 -0.80 -1.74 -43.47
N ARG A 109 -0.31 -0.50 -43.48
CA ARG A 109 0.97 -0.12 -44.12
C ARG A 109 1.96 0.23 -43.00
N GLY A 110 2.95 -0.63 -42.73
CA GLY A 110 3.98 -0.39 -41.70
C GLY A 110 4.70 -1.67 -41.24
N ILE A 111 5.48 -1.56 -40.15
CA ILE A 111 6.04 -2.74 -39.45
C ILE A 111 4.88 -3.47 -38.76
N GLU A 112 4.42 -4.55 -39.37
CA GLU A 112 3.36 -5.40 -38.81
C GLU A 112 3.95 -6.30 -37.73
N LEU A 113 3.63 -6.01 -36.47
CA LEU A 113 3.85 -6.98 -35.41
C LEU A 113 2.85 -8.14 -35.61
N PRO A 114 3.33 -9.40 -35.70
CA PRO A 114 2.44 -10.54 -35.89
C PRO A 114 1.50 -10.64 -34.69
N ILE A 115 0.19 -10.72 -34.96
CA ILE A 115 -0.81 -10.99 -33.93
C ILE A 115 -0.67 -12.46 -33.56
N VAL A 116 -0.40 -12.71 -32.29
CA VAL A 116 -0.27 -14.05 -31.73
C VAL A 116 -1.63 -14.57 -31.26
N GLY A 117 -2.46 -13.68 -30.70
CA GLY A 117 -3.79 -14.03 -30.23
C GLY A 117 -4.72 -12.84 -30.12
N MET A 118 -6.02 -13.09 -30.28
CA MET A 118 -7.06 -12.09 -30.16
C MET A 118 -8.40 -12.66 -29.67
N GLY A 119 -9.23 -11.82 -29.06
CA GLY A 119 -10.60 -12.15 -28.69
C GLY A 119 -10.96 -11.61 -27.30
N ARG A 120 -12.11 -12.02 -26.78
CA ARG A 120 -12.57 -11.68 -25.42
C ARG A 120 -11.83 -12.51 -24.39
N LEU A 121 -10.96 -11.86 -23.62
CA LEU A 121 -10.18 -12.51 -22.57
C LEU A 121 -10.93 -12.37 -21.24
N HIS A 122 -11.39 -13.50 -20.70
CA HIS A 122 -12.01 -13.56 -19.38
C HIS A 122 -10.93 -13.74 -18.31
N ASN A 123 -11.28 -13.34 -17.09
CA ASN A 123 -10.45 -13.54 -15.92
C ASN A 123 -10.22 -15.03 -15.66
N SER A 124 -8.95 -15.40 -15.45
CA SER A 124 -8.56 -16.74 -15.05
C SER A 124 -9.03 -17.00 -13.59
N PRO A 125 -9.70 -18.14 -13.30
CA PRO A 125 -10.08 -18.48 -11.92
C PRO A 125 -8.87 -18.51 -11.00
N GLY A 126 -8.87 -17.70 -9.94
CA GLY A 126 -7.76 -17.60 -8.99
C GLY A 126 -6.71 -16.52 -9.31
N ALA A 127 -6.86 -15.76 -10.40
CA ALA A 127 -6.02 -14.59 -10.65
C ALA A 127 -6.23 -13.54 -9.53
N SER A 128 -5.14 -13.15 -8.87
CA SER A 128 -5.17 -12.09 -7.87
C SER A 128 -5.23 -10.74 -8.57
N LEU A 129 -6.42 -10.12 -8.56
CA LEU A 129 -6.59 -8.79 -9.16
C LEU A 129 -5.96 -7.73 -8.26
N SER A 130 -5.29 -6.74 -8.85
CA SER A 130 -4.77 -5.61 -8.10
C SER A 130 -5.90 -4.64 -7.75
N THR A 131 -5.96 -4.23 -6.49
CA THR A 131 -6.94 -3.29 -5.94
C THR A 131 -6.21 -2.14 -5.26
N ASP A 132 -6.92 -1.09 -4.85
CA ASP A 132 -6.30 -0.01 -4.08
C ASP A 132 -5.74 -0.49 -2.72
N ASP A 133 -6.30 -1.57 -2.17
CA ASP A 133 -5.79 -2.20 -0.94
C ASP A 133 -4.56 -3.10 -1.20
N TRP A 134 -4.54 -3.78 -2.33
CA TRP A 134 -3.45 -4.66 -2.77
C TRP A 134 -2.91 -4.23 -4.14
N PRO A 135 -2.14 -3.12 -4.21
CA PRO A 135 -1.66 -2.51 -5.44
C PRO A 135 -0.35 -3.17 -5.88
N PHE A 136 -0.36 -4.47 -6.14
CA PHE A 136 0.85 -5.23 -6.50
C PHE A 136 0.72 -5.89 -7.86
N ILE A 137 0.63 -5.08 -8.91
CA ILE A 137 0.41 -5.55 -10.27
C ILE A 137 1.50 -6.49 -10.78
N TYR A 138 2.75 -6.30 -10.32
CA TYR A 138 3.89 -7.11 -10.73
C TYR A 138 4.10 -8.39 -9.90
N LEU A 139 3.30 -8.60 -8.84
CA LEU A 139 3.32 -9.87 -8.11
C LEU A 139 2.24 -10.79 -8.69
N GLU A 140 2.66 -11.87 -9.35
CA GLU A 140 1.74 -12.89 -9.90
C GLU A 140 0.80 -13.46 -8.82
N ARG A 141 1.27 -13.57 -7.58
CA ARG A 141 0.52 -14.13 -6.44
C ARG A 141 0.89 -13.36 -5.17
N PRO A 142 -0.02 -13.22 -4.19
CA PRO A 142 0.30 -12.67 -2.88
C PRO A 142 1.37 -13.53 -2.21
N ALA A 143 2.58 -13.00 -2.14
CA ALA A 143 3.75 -13.69 -1.61
C ALA A 143 4.83 -12.68 -1.23
N LEU A 144 5.69 -13.06 -0.29
CA LEU A 144 6.92 -12.34 -0.01
C LEU A 144 8.03 -12.92 -0.92
N PRO A 145 8.60 -12.15 -1.86
CA PRO A 145 9.66 -12.66 -2.72
C PRO A 145 10.86 -13.14 -1.89
N ALA A 146 11.37 -14.34 -2.18
CA ALA A 146 12.45 -14.96 -1.40
C ALA A 146 13.71 -14.09 -1.31
N LEU A 147 14.03 -13.35 -2.36
CA LEU A 147 15.16 -12.43 -2.39
C LEU A 147 15.00 -11.26 -1.41
N TYR A 148 13.76 -10.77 -1.21
CA TYR A 148 13.45 -9.73 -0.22
C TYR A 148 13.55 -10.29 1.20
N ILE A 149 13.01 -11.48 1.46
CA ILE A 149 13.17 -12.12 2.77
C ILE A 149 14.65 -12.36 3.06
N GLY A 150 15.41 -12.85 2.08
CA GLY A 150 16.84 -13.11 2.23
C GLY A 150 17.63 -11.86 2.60
N SER A 151 17.39 -10.72 1.94
CA SER A 151 18.08 -9.47 2.25
C SER A 151 17.70 -8.92 3.63
N VAL A 152 16.43 -9.02 4.02
CA VAL A 152 15.94 -8.58 5.34
C VAL A 152 16.51 -9.46 6.45
N VAL A 153 16.44 -10.78 6.30
CA VAL A 153 16.97 -11.74 7.29
C VAL A 153 18.48 -11.58 7.43
N LEU A 154 19.20 -11.43 6.32
CA LEU A 154 20.65 -11.19 6.36
C LEU A 154 20.98 -9.88 7.07
N GLY A 155 20.29 -8.78 6.72
CA GLY A 155 20.47 -7.49 7.38
C GLY A 155 20.19 -7.55 8.88
N LEU A 156 19.10 -8.20 9.28
CA LEU A 156 18.75 -8.40 10.69
C LEU A 156 19.77 -9.28 11.41
N ALA A 157 20.26 -10.35 10.78
CA ALA A 157 21.28 -11.23 11.34
C ALA A 157 22.61 -10.50 11.55
N ILE A 158 23.04 -9.68 10.59
CA ILE A 158 24.24 -8.84 10.72
C ILE A 158 24.05 -7.81 11.84
N ALA A 159 22.91 -7.10 11.87
CA ALA A 159 22.63 -6.10 12.89
C ALA A 159 22.58 -6.70 14.30
N LEU A 160 21.91 -7.85 14.45
CA LEU A 160 21.85 -8.59 15.71
C LEU A 160 23.23 -9.11 16.11
N GLY A 161 23.98 -9.69 15.18
CA GLY A 161 25.34 -10.18 15.43
C GLY A 161 26.27 -9.07 15.91
N MET A 162 26.28 -7.92 15.22
CA MET A 162 27.07 -6.75 15.62
C MET A 162 26.65 -6.21 16.99
N THR A 163 25.34 -6.19 17.26
CA THR A 163 24.81 -5.71 18.55
C THR A 163 25.19 -6.66 19.69
N LEU A 164 25.08 -7.98 19.50
CA LEU A 164 25.46 -8.97 20.51
C LEU A 164 26.97 -9.00 20.78
N LEU A 165 27.79 -8.67 19.77
CA LEU A 165 29.26 -8.63 19.88
C LEU A 165 29.76 -7.32 20.51
N ALA A 166 29.14 -6.18 20.19
CA ALA A 166 29.62 -4.86 20.59
C ALA A 166 28.87 -4.25 21.79
N ALA A 167 27.61 -4.63 22.05
CA ALA A 167 26.81 -4.01 23.10
C ALA A 167 27.10 -4.60 24.49
N PRO A 168 27.24 -3.76 25.54
CA PRO A 168 27.32 -4.23 26.92
C PRO A 168 26.08 -5.05 27.31
N ARG A 169 26.29 -6.16 28.01
CA ARG A 169 25.20 -7.05 28.46
C ARG A 169 24.18 -6.34 29.35
N GLU A 170 24.61 -5.34 30.12
CA GLU A 170 23.70 -4.53 30.95
C GLU A 170 22.72 -3.70 30.12
N THR A 171 23.18 -3.13 29.00
CA THR A 171 22.33 -2.36 28.07
C THR A 171 21.27 -3.26 27.43
N LEU A 172 21.65 -4.49 27.04
CA LEU A 172 20.72 -5.47 26.49
C LEU A 172 19.62 -5.88 27.48
N ARG A 173 19.94 -5.96 28.78
CA ARG A 173 18.95 -6.29 29.83
C ARG A 173 17.97 -5.15 30.08
N ARG A 174 18.35 -3.90 29.79
CA ARG A 174 17.49 -2.71 29.93
C ARG A 174 16.60 -2.45 28.71
N PHE A 175 16.67 -3.31 27.68
CA PHE A 175 15.79 -3.21 26.51
C PHE A 175 14.34 -3.10 26.94
N SER A 176 13.59 -2.17 26.35
CA SER A 176 12.19 -1.95 26.69
C SER A 176 11.28 -2.50 25.59
N PRO A 177 10.59 -3.64 25.83
CA PRO A 177 9.62 -4.19 24.88
C PRO A 177 8.48 -3.22 24.60
N HIS A 178 8.07 -2.44 25.60
CA HIS A 178 7.04 -1.42 25.47
C HIS A 178 7.39 -0.39 24.38
N PHE A 179 8.59 0.20 24.44
CA PHE A 179 9.03 1.19 23.45
C PHE A 179 9.29 0.59 22.07
N PHE A 180 9.79 -0.65 22.02
CA PHE A 180 9.93 -1.39 20.77
C PHE A 180 8.59 -1.57 20.05
N PHE A 181 7.56 -2.05 20.74
CA PHE A 181 6.24 -2.23 20.12
C PHE A 181 5.59 -0.90 19.75
N LEU A 182 5.77 0.16 20.56
CA LEU A 182 5.33 1.51 20.18
C LEU A 182 5.98 1.98 18.88
N GLY A 183 7.30 1.79 18.73
CA GLY A 183 8.03 2.17 17.53
C GLY A 183 7.58 1.37 16.29
N ALA A 184 7.43 0.05 16.44
CA ALA A 184 6.98 -0.82 15.36
C ALA A 184 5.57 -0.47 14.88
N ALA A 185 4.65 -0.23 15.81
CA ALA A 185 3.28 0.17 15.50
C ALA A 185 3.22 1.55 14.85
N PHE A 186 4.00 2.51 15.37
CA PHE A 186 4.07 3.88 14.84
C PHE A 186 4.57 3.90 13.40
N MET A 187 5.68 3.21 13.11
CA MET A 187 6.25 3.19 11.75
C MET A 187 5.26 2.59 10.74
N LEU A 188 4.61 1.46 11.06
CA LEU A 188 3.61 0.85 10.18
C LEU A 188 2.40 1.78 9.94
N LEU A 189 1.96 2.47 11.00
CA LEU A 189 0.86 3.43 10.90
C LEU A 189 1.25 4.64 10.04
N GLU A 190 2.46 5.15 10.21
CA GLU A 190 3.01 6.26 9.43
C GLU A 190 3.06 5.90 7.94
N THR A 191 3.68 4.77 7.57
CA THR A 191 3.80 4.45 6.14
C THR A 191 2.44 4.20 5.49
N ARG A 192 1.50 3.56 6.20
CA ARG A 192 0.13 3.39 5.70
C ARG A 192 -0.58 4.74 5.48
N SER A 193 -0.41 5.69 6.41
CA SER A 193 -1.02 7.02 6.27
C SER A 193 -0.44 7.77 5.07
N LEU A 194 0.87 7.66 4.81
CA LEU A 194 1.50 8.20 3.60
C LEU A 194 0.89 7.59 2.32
N VAL A 195 0.75 6.27 2.27
CA VAL A 195 0.14 5.57 1.13
C VAL A 195 -1.32 5.99 0.92
N THR A 196 -2.10 6.11 1.99
CA THR A 196 -3.51 6.55 1.93
C THR A 196 -3.66 7.98 1.42
N PHE A 197 -2.78 8.89 1.86
CA PHE A 197 -2.79 10.27 1.37
C PHE A 197 -2.36 10.38 -0.08
N ALA A 198 -1.38 9.57 -0.49
CA ALA A 198 -0.97 9.48 -1.89
C ALA A 198 -2.12 9.00 -2.78
N LEU A 199 -2.95 8.08 -2.31
CA LEU A 199 -4.18 7.65 -2.98
C LEU A 199 -5.22 8.77 -3.09
N LEU A 200 -5.47 9.50 -2.00
CA LEU A 200 -6.52 10.52 -1.93
C LEU A 200 -6.18 11.83 -2.66
N PHE A 201 -4.91 12.23 -2.64
CA PHE A 201 -4.47 13.55 -3.09
C PHE A 201 -3.33 13.52 -4.12
N GLY A 202 -2.86 12.33 -4.50
CA GLY A 202 -1.72 12.12 -5.38
C GLY A 202 -0.38 12.23 -4.65
N SER A 203 0.66 11.54 -5.13
CA SER A 203 2.01 11.61 -4.52
C SER A 203 2.88 12.70 -5.15
N THR A 204 2.45 13.96 -5.01
CA THR A 204 3.30 15.10 -5.39
C THR A 204 4.27 15.44 -4.26
N TRP A 205 5.38 16.12 -4.58
CA TRP A 205 6.31 16.60 -3.56
C TRP A 205 5.62 17.53 -2.53
N VAL A 206 4.61 18.29 -2.97
CA VAL A 206 3.79 19.15 -2.11
C VAL A 206 2.95 18.32 -1.13
N VAL A 207 2.22 17.32 -1.65
CA VAL A 207 1.38 16.45 -0.80
C VAL A 207 2.25 15.70 0.20
N ASN A 208 3.37 15.11 -0.23
CA ASN A 208 4.28 14.41 0.67
C ASN A 208 4.81 15.35 1.76
N SER A 209 5.25 16.56 1.40
CA SER A 209 5.74 17.55 2.37
C SER A 209 4.67 17.95 3.39
N LEU A 210 3.43 18.12 2.92
CA LEU A 210 2.30 18.47 3.78
C LEU A 210 1.93 17.33 4.74
N VAL A 211 2.02 16.08 4.30
CA VAL A 211 1.81 14.90 5.17
C VAL A 211 2.88 14.84 6.25
N PHE A 212 4.16 14.97 5.90
CA PHE A 212 5.24 15.01 6.91
C PHE A 212 5.08 16.18 7.87
N PHE A 213 4.73 17.37 7.37
CA PHE A 213 4.40 18.51 8.23
C PHE A 213 3.25 18.19 9.19
N ALA A 214 2.16 17.59 8.70
CA ALA A 214 1.02 17.21 9.53
C ALA A 214 1.38 16.18 10.61
N ILE A 215 2.21 15.18 10.28
CA ILE A 215 2.72 14.20 11.24
C ILE A 215 3.55 14.89 12.32
N LEU A 216 4.53 15.73 11.94
CA LEU A 216 5.38 16.45 12.88
C LEU A 216 4.58 17.42 13.75
N ALA A 217 3.62 18.14 13.16
CA ALA A 217 2.71 19.03 13.89
C ALA A 217 1.83 18.25 14.88
N SER A 218 1.35 17.07 14.49
CA SER A 218 0.58 16.16 15.35
C SER A 218 1.41 15.66 16.54
N VAL A 219 2.67 15.27 16.29
CA VAL A 219 3.63 14.89 17.34
C VAL A 219 3.85 16.06 18.30
N LEU A 220 4.12 17.26 17.77
CA LEU A 220 4.32 18.47 18.57
C LEU A 220 3.09 18.81 19.42
N LEU A 221 1.90 18.72 18.84
CA LEU A 221 0.64 18.95 19.53
C LEU A 221 0.45 17.93 20.66
N ALA A 222 0.77 16.65 20.43
CA ALA A 222 0.68 15.62 21.45
C ALA A 222 1.62 15.90 22.63
N ILE A 223 2.86 16.32 22.35
CA ILE A 223 3.81 16.73 23.39
C ILE A 223 3.27 17.94 24.18
N GLY A 224 2.72 18.94 23.49
CA GLY A 224 2.10 20.12 24.12
C GLY A 224 0.91 19.77 25.02
N VAL A 225 0.02 18.90 24.56
CA VAL A 225 -1.12 18.41 25.36
C VAL A 225 -0.63 17.66 26.61
N ASN A 226 0.38 16.81 26.49
CA ASN A 226 0.98 16.13 27.63
C ASN A 226 1.73 17.08 28.59
N ALA A 227 2.22 18.23 28.11
CA ALA A 227 2.76 19.27 28.97
C ALA A 227 1.66 19.99 29.77
N TRP A 228 0.51 20.25 29.16
CA TRP A 228 -0.63 20.92 29.81
C TRP A 228 -1.49 19.98 30.68
N CYS A 229 -1.54 18.69 30.38
CA CYS A 229 -2.38 17.71 31.06
C CYS A 229 -1.56 16.55 31.67
N PRO A 230 -0.68 16.81 32.66
CA PRO A 230 0.24 15.80 33.20
C PRO A 230 -0.46 14.65 33.96
N ARG A 231 -1.73 14.82 34.34
CA ARG A 231 -2.51 13.87 35.15
C ARG A 231 -3.48 12.99 34.39
N MET A 232 -3.46 12.99 33.05
CA MET A 232 -4.27 12.02 32.29
C MET A 232 -3.92 10.60 32.76
N SER A 233 -4.68 9.56 32.45
CA SER A 233 -4.24 8.16 32.65
C SER A 233 -3.94 7.51 31.30
N PRO A 234 -3.09 6.47 31.21
CA PRO A 234 -2.77 5.84 29.92
C PRO A 234 -3.94 5.02 29.36
N ARG A 235 -4.84 4.50 30.21
CA ARG A 235 -5.94 3.62 29.78
C ARG A 235 -6.91 4.28 28.76
N PRO A 236 -7.43 5.50 28.98
CA PRO A 236 -8.28 6.17 28.00
C PRO A 236 -7.57 6.44 26.66
N LEU A 237 -6.25 6.69 26.68
CA LEU A 237 -5.47 6.92 25.46
C LEU A 237 -5.40 5.65 24.60
N TYR A 238 -5.17 4.47 25.21
CA TYR A 238 -5.24 3.21 24.45
C TYR A 238 -6.64 2.94 23.91
N TRP A 239 -7.71 3.19 24.69
CA TRP A 239 -9.07 3.05 24.19
C TRP A 239 -9.35 3.94 22.98
N LEU A 240 -8.94 5.21 23.05
CA LEU A 240 -9.07 6.16 21.94
C LEU A 240 -8.20 5.73 20.74
N LEU A 241 -7.01 5.20 20.98
CA LEU A 241 -6.13 4.67 19.93
C LEU A 241 -6.77 3.49 19.21
N PHE A 242 -7.27 2.49 19.93
CA PHE A 242 -7.96 1.35 19.32
C PHE A 242 -9.24 1.77 18.61
N ALA A 243 -10.02 2.69 19.17
CA ALA A 243 -11.22 3.22 18.52
C ALA A 243 -10.87 3.94 17.19
N SER A 244 -9.82 4.76 17.18
CA SER A 244 -9.37 5.45 15.96
C SER A 244 -8.77 4.50 14.92
N LEU A 245 -8.06 3.45 15.33
CA LEU A 245 -7.58 2.39 14.43
C LEU A 245 -8.74 1.56 13.87
N ALA A 246 -9.74 1.23 14.69
CA ALA A 246 -10.95 0.54 14.24
C ALA A 246 -11.73 1.40 13.24
N ALA A 247 -11.86 2.71 13.47
CA ALA A 247 -12.46 3.62 12.49
C ALA A 247 -11.69 3.60 11.16
N ASN A 248 -10.36 3.60 11.19
CA ASN A 248 -9.52 3.49 9.98
C ASN A 248 -9.60 2.12 9.27
N LEU A 249 -10.04 1.07 9.97
CA LEU A 249 -10.24 -0.25 9.40
C LEU A 249 -11.63 -0.36 8.76
N LEU A 250 -12.64 0.27 9.37
CA LEU A 250 -14.04 0.15 8.98
C LEU A 250 -14.47 1.16 7.91
N VAL A 251 -13.81 2.32 7.83
CA VAL A 251 -14.13 3.37 6.84
C VAL A 251 -13.29 3.16 5.58
N PRO A 252 -13.90 2.78 4.44
CA PRO A 252 -13.18 2.66 3.18
C PRO A 252 -12.73 4.04 2.69
N VAL A 253 -11.50 4.13 2.19
CA VAL A 253 -10.92 5.40 1.69
C VAL A 253 -11.79 5.99 0.57
N GLN A 254 -12.48 5.15 -0.21
CA GLN A 254 -13.36 5.56 -1.30
C GLN A 254 -14.57 6.38 -0.82
N THR A 255 -15.05 6.19 0.42
CA THR A 255 -16.16 7.01 0.95
C THR A 255 -15.76 8.46 1.21
N LEU A 256 -14.45 8.72 1.34
CA LEU A 256 -13.93 10.08 1.46
C LEU A 256 -13.85 10.77 0.09
N LEU A 257 -13.68 10.01 -0.99
CA LEU A 257 -13.62 10.54 -2.35
C LEU A 257 -14.96 11.10 -2.83
N SER A 258 -16.10 10.59 -2.32
CA SER A 258 -17.43 11.11 -2.65
C SER A 258 -17.75 12.47 -2.02
N ILE A 259 -16.88 13.01 -1.15
CA ILE A 259 -17.06 14.32 -0.55
C ILE A 259 -16.66 15.40 -1.58
N GLU A 260 -17.65 16.09 -2.14
CA GLU A 260 -17.45 17.10 -3.18
C GLU A 260 -16.65 18.32 -2.69
N THR A 261 -16.82 18.70 -1.42
CA THR A 261 -16.14 19.87 -0.84
C THR A 261 -14.68 19.55 -0.52
N PRO A 262 -13.69 20.15 -1.22
CA PRO A 262 -12.28 19.76 -1.07
C PRO A 262 -11.73 19.98 0.35
N ALA A 263 -12.11 21.09 1.00
CA ALA A 263 -11.66 21.41 2.35
C ALA A 263 -12.19 20.40 3.38
N LEU A 264 -13.47 20.02 3.28
CA LEU A 264 -14.09 19.04 4.18
C LEU A 264 -13.47 17.65 3.96
N ARG A 265 -13.30 17.23 2.70
CA ARG A 265 -12.63 15.99 2.35
C ARG A 265 -11.23 15.92 2.94
N TYR A 266 -10.44 16.99 2.77
CA TYR A 266 -9.09 17.08 3.32
C TYR A 266 -9.08 17.03 4.84
N GLY A 267 -9.94 17.81 5.50
CA GLY A 267 -10.06 17.86 6.96
C GLY A 267 -10.45 16.52 7.58
N LEU A 268 -11.48 15.85 7.04
CA LEU A 268 -11.94 14.55 7.53
C LEU A 268 -10.92 13.44 7.26
N SER A 269 -10.29 13.43 6.08
CA SER A 269 -9.24 12.45 5.74
C SER A 269 -8.02 12.62 6.67
N SER A 270 -7.63 13.87 6.94
CA SER A 270 -6.55 14.19 7.87
C SER A 270 -6.89 13.80 9.29
N ALA A 271 -8.08 14.12 9.76
CA ALA A 271 -8.52 13.74 11.10
C ALA A 271 -8.54 12.21 11.25
N LEU A 272 -9.11 11.48 10.29
CA LEU A 272 -9.17 10.02 10.34
C LEU A 272 -7.76 9.41 10.36
N ALA A 273 -6.88 9.80 9.44
CA ALA A 273 -5.54 9.19 9.31
C ALA A 273 -4.57 9.60 10.42
N PHE A 274 -4.60 10.87 10.87
CA PHE A 274 -3.63 11.39 11.84
C PHE A 274 -4.10 11.30 13.29
N LEU A 275 -5.38 11.06 13.57
CA LEU A 275 -5.84 10.83 14.95
C LEU A 275 -5.13 9.65 15.64
N PRO A 276 -4.98 8.45 15.04
CA PRO A 276 -4.24 7.38 15.72
C PRO A 276 -2.75 7.74 15.89
N ILE A 277 -2.15 8.50 14.97
CA ILE A 277 -0.77 9.00 15.07
C ILE A 277 -0.65 9.98 16.25
N PHE A 278 -1.59 10.91 16.39
CA PHE A 278 -1.67 11.85 17.49
C PHE A 278 -1.76 11.13 18.84
N VAL A 279 -2.70 10.19 18.96
CA VAL A 279 -2.94 9.47 20.21
C VAL A 279 -1.78 8.53 20.56
N ALA A 280 -1.17 7.89 19.57
CA ALA A 280 0.05 7.12 19.78
C ALA A 280 1.20 7.97 20.34
N ASN A 281 1.35 9.21 19.85
CA ASN A 281 2.35 10.14 20.38
C ASN A 281 2.02 10.64 21.79
N LEU A 282 0.73 10.75 22.16
CA LEU A 282 0.34 11.00 23.55
C LEU A 282 0.76 9.86 24.47
N VAL A 283 0.59 8.61 24.04
CA VAL A 283 1.03 7.43 24.80
C VAL A 283 2.56 7.40 24.90
N PHE A 284 3.27 7.59 23.78
CA PHE A 284 4.74 7.56 23.73
C PHE A 284 5.36 8.64 24.61
N SER A 285 5.03 9.92 24.38
CA SER A 285 5.72 11.04 25.06
C SER A 285 5.49 11.03 26.57
N ARG A 286 4.34 10.52 27.02
CA ARG A 286 4.10 10.27 28.44
C ARG A 286 4.96 9.15 28.99
N SER A 287 4.90 7.97 28.36
CA SER A 287 5.65 6.80 28.82
C SER A 287 7.16 7.10 28.83
N PHE A 288 7.62 7.92 27.88
CA PHE A 288 8.99 8.39 27.80
C PHE A 288 9.38 9.34 28.93
N ARG A 289 8.46 10.23 29.36
CA ARG A 289 8.68 11.10 30.53
C ARG A 289 8.84 10.31 31.84
N GLU A 290 8.14 9.20 31.98
CA GLU A 290 8.14 8.36 33.19
C GLU A 290 9.32 7.37 33.23
N THR A 291 10.13 7.31 32.17
CA THR A 291 11.22 6.33 32.02
C THR A 291 12.51 6.79 32.72
N ALA A 292 13.15 5.87 33.45
CA ALA A 292 14.45 6.13 34.11
C ALA A 292 15.68 6.04 33.18
N SER A 293 15.59 5.33 32.04
CA SER A 293 16.64 5.18 31.03
C SER A 293 16.18 5.66 29.64
N ALA A 294 16.21 6.98 29.43
CA ALA A 294 15.72 7.60 28.21
C ALA A 294 16.49 7.15 26.95
N ASP A 295 17.80 6.95 27.08
CA ASP A 295 18.69 6.47 26.02
C ASP A 295 18.30 5.07 25.51
N VAL A 296 18.13 4.11 26.42
CA VAL A 296 17.80 2.71 26.07
C VAL A 296 16.36 2.60 25.54
N SER A 297 15.43 3.34 26.13
CA SER A 297 14.04 3.37 25.65
C SER A 297 13.91 3.98 24.27
N PHE A 298 14.65 5.07 23.99
CA PHE A 298 14.71 5.65 22.65
C PHE A 298 15.34 4.68 21.64
N ALA A 299 16.44 4.02 22.00
CA ALA A 299 17.05 3.00 21.14
C ALA A 299 16.11 1.82 20.87
N SER A 300 15.38 1.35 21.88
CA SER A 300 14.39 0.28 21.75
C SER A 300 13.26 0.70 20.80
N ASN A 301 12.81 1.96 20.89
CA ASN A 301 11.82 2.52 19.98
C ASN A 301 12.30 2.56 18.53
N LEU A 302 13.53 3.01 18.30
CA LEU A 302 14.13 3.05 16.96
C LEU A 302 14.25 1.66 16.34
N LEU A 303 14.69 0.66 17.12
CA LEU A 303 14.72 -0.74 16.67
C LEU A 303 13.33 -1.26 16.32
N GLY A 304 12.33 -0.87 17.13
CA GLY A 304 10.92 -1.11 16.85
C GLY A 304 10.50 -0.54 15.50
N ALA A 305 10.79 0.74 15.27
CA ALA A 305 10.45 1.42 14.02
C ALA A 305 11.10 0.73 12.81
N MET A 306 12.37 0.33 12.92
CA MET A 306 13.04 -0.44 11.86
C MET A 306 12.32 -1.78 11.59
N ALA A 307 11.95 -2.53 12.62
CA ALA A 307 11.19 -3.77 12.48
C ALA A 307 9.79 -3.53 11.87
N GLY A 308 9.12 -2.45 12.27
CA GLY A 308 7.84 -2.02 11.70
C GLY A 308 7.95 -1.71 10.21
N GLY A 309 8.96 -0.95 9.79
CA GLY A 309 9.20 -0.66 8.37
C GLY A 309 9.49 -1.92 7.55
N LEU A 310 10.19 -2.91 8.11
CA LEU A 310 10.39 -4.21 7.46
C LEU A 310 9.08 -5.01 7.34
N LEU A 311 8.23 -4.95 8.37
CA LEU A 311 6.93 -5.62 8.40
C LEU A 311 5.91 -5.02 7.44
N GLU A 312 6.13 -3.82 6.92
CA GLU A 312 5.30 -3.24 5.87
C GLU A 312 5.21 -4.17 4.64
N ASN A 313 6.27 -4.92 4.35
CA ASN A 313 6.30 -5.88 3.25
C ASN A 313 5.22 -6.97 3.37
N VAL A 314 4.66 -7.21 4.57
CA VAL A 314 3.51 -8.11 4.76
C VAL A 314 2.30 -7.69 3.92
N ALA A 315 2.19 -6.40 3.57
CA ALA A 315 1.17 -5.91 2.63
C ALA A 315 1.20 -6.63 1.27
N MET A 316 2.36 -7.12 0.81
CA MET A 316 2.46 -7.90 -0.44
C MET A 316 1.67 -9.22 -0.37
N VAL A 317 1.39 -9.72 0.83
CA VAL A 317 0.59 -10.93 1.05
C VAL A 317 -0.85 -10.58 1.41
N THR A 318 -1.06 -9.57 2.25
CA THR A 318 -2.37 -9.32 2.89
C THR A 318 -3.11 -8.09 2.39
N GLY A 319 -2.44 -7.12 1.78
CA GLY A 319 -2.96 -5.77 1.53
C GLY A 319 -2.65 -4.79 2.67
N TYR A 320 -2.79 -3.49 2.39
CA TYR A 320 -2.47 -2.39 3.32
C TYR A 320 -3.49 -2.23 4.46
N GLN A 321 -4.74 -2.62 4.27
CA GLN A 321 -5.80 -2.56 5.28
C GLN A 321 -5.55 -3.58 6.40
N ALA A 322 -5.10 -4.79 6.06
CA ALA A 322 -4.76 -5.83 7.02
C ALA A 322 -3.57 -5.45 7.92
N LEU A 323 -2.66 -4.56 7.47
CA LEU A 323 -1.56 -4.06 8.31
C LEU A 323 -2.07 -3.35 9.58
N LEU A 324 -3.27 -2.78 9.58
CA LEU A 324 -3.86 -2.20 10.79
C LEU A 324 -4.08 -3.24 11.90
N LEU A 325 -4.35 -4.49 11.55
CA LEU A 325 -4.47 -5.58 12.53
C LEU A 325 -3.12 -5.83 13.20
N VAL A 326 -2.03 -5.75 12.44
CA VAL A 326 -0.66 -5.85 12.96
C VAL A 326 -0.33 -4.65 13.86
N VAL A 327 -0.69 -3.43 13.43
CA VAL A 327 -0.54 -2.20 14.23
C VAL A 327 -1.30 -2.32 15.56
N MET A 328 -2.56 -2.79 15.53
CA MET A 328 -3.36 -3.01 16.73
C MET A 328 -2.74 -4.08 17.64
N ALA A 329 -2.22 -5.17 17.07
CA ALA A 329 -1.53 -6.21 17.85
C ALA A 329 -0.29 -5.66 18.57
N PHE A 330 0.50 -4.80 17.90
CA PHE A 330 1.65 -4.16 18.53
C PHE A 330 1.27 -3.15 19.60
N TYR A 331 0.26 -2.30 19.38
CA TYR A 331 -0.20 -1.41 20.46
C TYR A 331 -0.77 -2.19 21.65
N LEU A 332 -1.40 -3.34 21.41
CA LEU A 332 -1.87 -4.21 22.49
C LEU A 332 -0.70 -4.83 23.27
N ALA A 333 0.34 -5.27 22.57
CA ALA A 333 1.57 -5.75 23.19
C ALA A 333 2.26 -4.65 24.00
N ALA A 334 2.34 -3.43 23.46
CA ALA A 334 2.87 -2.25 24.16
C ALA A 334 2.07 -1.95 25.44
N ALA A 335 0.74 -1.97 25.37
CA ALA A 335 -0.14 -1.73 26.52
C ALA A 335 0.07 -2.78 27.63
N ARG A 336 0.21 -4.05 27.26
CA ARG A 336 0.47 -5.14 28.21
C ARG A 336 1.84 -5.00 28.88
N CYS A 337 2.88 -4.65 28.11
CA CYS A 337 4.22 -4.42 28.65
C CYS A 337 4.29 -3.22 29.60
N GLN A 338 3.40 -2.24 29.45
CA GLN A 338 3.32 -1.08 30.35
C GLN A 338 2.66 -1.41 31.68
N THR A 339 1.73 -2.37 31.71
CA THR A 339 0.99 -2.77 32.92
C THR A 339 1.71 -3.82 33.76
N ASP A 340 2.85 -4.34 33.31
CA ASP A 340 3.61 -5.37 34.01
C ASP A 340 4.84 -4.74 34.69
N PRO A 341 4.74 -4.31 35.97
CA PRO A 341 5.84 -3.68 36.70
C PRO A 341 6.94 -4.67 37.13
N ALA A 342 6.89 -5.93 36.70
CA ALA A 342 7.76 -7.00 37.17
C ALA A 342 8.69 -7.54 36.06
N ARG A 343 9.56 -6.69 35.49
CA ARG A 343 10.82 -7.11 34.85
C ARG A 343 11.94 -6.11 35.04
#